data_AF-A0A836PLF0-F1
#
_entry.id   AF-A0A836PLF0-F1
#
_cell.length_a   1.000
_cell.length_b   1.000
_cell.length_c   1.000
_cell.angle_alpha   90.00
_cell.angle_beta   90.00
_cell.angle_gamma   90.00
#
_symmetry.space_group_name_H-M   'P 1'
#
loop_
_entity.id
_entity.type
_entity.pdbx_description
1 polymer ?
#
loop_
_entity_poly.entity_id
_entity_poly.type
_entity_poly.pdbx_seq_one_letter_code
_entity_poly.pdbx_strand_id
1 'polypeptide(L)'
;MEAEERMTNIINSFKIKLASVAENAISEVYSEILPHVENDTFMNVQYRSQRVIENMIAGKFTVVDDNTVRINDDNDMCVDIKVTDTQWDNLRRSLLTVMPACPKDLEIASLKEQLKFAENNAF
;
A
#
# COMPACT_ATOMS: atom_id res chain seq x y z
N MET A 1 45.74 -16.11 49.58
CA MET A 1 44.69 -17.14 49.37
C MET A 1 43.31 -16.59 49.71
N GLU A 2 43.02 -16.11 50.93
CA GLU A 2 41.67 -15.57 51.29
C GLU A 2 41.20 -14.34 50.48
N ALA A 3 42.12 -13.46 50.07
CA ALA A 3 41.77 -12.22 49.36
C ALA A 3 41.30 -12.48 47.91
N GLU A 4 41.93 -13.42 47.21
CA GLU A 4 41.53 -13.83 45.85
C GLU A 4 40.18 -14.56 45.85
N GLU A 5 39.92 -15.35 46.89
CA GLU A 5 38.66 -16.07 47.07
C GLU A 5 37.50 -15.09 47.33
N ARG A 6 37.72 -14.08 48.18
CA ARG A 6 36.75 -12.98 48.37
C ARG A 6 36.52 -12.18 47.08
N MET A 7 37.58 -11.88 46.34
CA MET A 7 37.45 -11.12 45.09
C MET A 7 36.67 -11.90 44.03
N THR A 8 36.92 -13.21 43.93
CA THR A 8 36.20 -14.12 43.02
C THR A 8 34.71 -14.21 43.40
N ASN A 9 34.38 -14.29 44.68
CA ASN A 9 33.00 -14.31 45.16
C ASN A 9 32.27 -12.99 44.88
N ILE A 10 32.94 -11.85 45.06
CA ILE A 10 32.37 -10.54 44.72
C ILE A 10 32.09 -10.45 43.22
N ILE A 11 33.04 -10.84 42.37
CA ILE A 11 32.87 -10.83 40.90
C ILE A 11 31.73 -11.74 40.47
N ASN A 12 31.60 -12.94 41.05
CA ASN A 12 30.51 -13.85 40.73
C ASN A 12 29.16 -13.28 41.17
N SER A 13 29.07 -12.70 42.37
CA SER A 13 27.84 -12.06 42.84
C SER A 13 27.44 -10.86 41.98
N PHE A 14 28.42 -10.10 41.48
CA PHE A 14 28.20 -8.98 40.58
C PHE A 14 27.66 -9.45 39.23
N LYS A 15 28.27 -10.48 38.62
CA LYS A 15 27.80 -11.07 37.36
C LYS A 15 26.37 -11.59 37.46
N ILE A 16 26.04 -12.29 38.54
CA ILE A 16 24.69 -12.84 38.77
C ILE A 16 23.67 -11.70 38.88
N LYS A 17 23.97 -10.65 39.66
CA LYS A 17 23.08 -9.49 39.78
C LYS A 17 22.91 -8.73 38.47
N LEU A 18 23.99 -8.56 37.71
CA LEU A 18 23.94 -7.88 36.41
C LEU A 18 23.08 -8.66 35.41
N ALA A 19 23.25 -9.98 35.34
CA ALA A 19 22.44 -10.85 34.48
C ALA A 19 20.96 -10.78 34.85
N SER A 20 20.64 -10.83 36.14
CA SER A 20 19.27 -10.72 36.64
C SER A 20 18.62 -9.37 36.31
N VAL A 21 19.34 -8.26 36.47
CA VAL A 21 18.81 -6.92 36.12
C VAL A 21 18.61 -6.80 34.61
N ALA A 22 19.53 -7.34 33.81
CA ALA A 22 19.41 -7.35 32.36
C ALA A 22 18.22 -8.21 31.88
N GLU A 23 18.03 -9.40 32.44
CA GLU A 23 16.87 -10.26 32.13
C GLU A 23 15.55 -9.59 32.52
N ASN A 24 15.49 -8.95 33.69
CA ASN A 24 14.30 -8.24 34.12
C ASN A 24 13.97 -7.06 33.19
N ALA A 25 14.96 -6.25 32.82
CA ALA A 25 14.75 -5.13 31.89
C ALA A 25 14.34 -5.59 30.49
N ILE A 26 14.93 -6.68 29.98
CA ILE A 26 14.54 -7.27 28.69
C ILE A 26 13.10 -7.82 28.78
N SER A 27 12.76 -8.48 29.89
CA SER A 27 11.43 -9.01 30.14
C SER A 27 10.37 -7.92 30.21
N GLU A 28 10.66 -6.79 30.88
CA GLU A 28 9.77 -5.62 30.95
C GLU A 28 9.55 -4.98 29.57
N VAL A 29 10.61 -4.80 28.77
CA VAL A 29 10.48 -4.31 27.39
C VAL A 29 9.63 -5.27 26.54
N TYR A 30 9.84 -6.58 26.71
CA TYR A 30 9.08 -7.59 25.96
C TYR A 30 7.61 -7.64 26.35
N SER A 31 7.27 -7.50 27.64
CA SER A 31 5.90 -7.58 28.13
C SER A 31 5.13 -6.28 27.92
N GLU A 32 5.79 -5.13 28.04
CA GLU A 32 5.13 -3.82 27.99
C GLU A 32 5.14 -3.19 26.60
N ILE A 33 6.23 -3.31 25.82
CA ILE A 33 6.39 -2.52 24.59
C ILE A 33 6.04 -3.36 23.35
N LEU A 34 6.49 -4.62 23.29
CA LEU A 34 6.34 -5.46 22.10
C LEU A 34 4.88 -5.60 21.62
N PRO A 35 3.90 -5.88 22.51
CA PRO A 35 2.50 -6.02 22.10
C PRO A 35 1.90 -4.73 21.52
N HIS A 36 2.34 -3.58 22.02
CA HIS A 36 1.88 -2.28 21.53
C HIS A 36 2.51 -1.94 20.17
N VAL A 37 3.78 -2.28 19.96
CA VAL A 37 4.45 -2.11 18.65
C VAL A 37 3.81 -2.99 17.58
N GLU A 38 3.47 -4.24 17.89
CA GLU A 38 2.77 -5.13 16.95
C GLU A 38 1.37 -4.60 16.60
N ASN A 39 0.63 -4.13 17.60
CA ASN A 39 -0.69 -3.55 17.40
C ASN A 39 -0.64 -2.24 16.59
N ASP A 40 0.32 -1.35 16.88
CA ASP A 40 0.54 -0.12 16.12
C ASP A 40 0.97 -0.40 14.68
N THR A 41 1.77 -1.44 14.47
CA THR A 41 2.17 -1.88 13.13
C THR A 41 0.96 -2.40 12.34
N PHE A 42 0.12 -3.24 12.96
CA PHE A 42 -1.09 -3.76 12.31
C PHE A 42 -2.10 -2.66 12.00
N MET A 43 -2.37 -1.77 12.97
CA MET A 43 -3.26 -0.63 12.79
C MET A 43 -2.74 0.31 11.70
N ASN A 44 -1.43 0.57 11.64
CA ASN A 44 -0.83 1.34 10.56
C ASN A 44 -1.07 0.68 9.20
N VAL A 45 -0.88 -0.63 9.06
CA VAL A 45 -1.15 -1.32 7.80
C VAL A 45 -2.62 -1.21 7.40
N GLN A 46 -3.54 -1.31 8.35
CA GLN A 46 -4.97 -1.15 8.09
C GLN A 46 -5.31 0.28 7.60
N TYR A 47 -4.85 1.31 8.30
CA TYR A 47 -5.08 2.70 7.91
C TYR A 47 -4.44 3.03 6.56
N ARG A 48 -3.24 2.51 6.29
CA ARG A 48 -2.57 2.69 5.01
C ARG A 48 -3.33 1.99 3.88
N SER A 49 -3.82 0.77 4.12
CA SER A 49 -4.60 0.03 3.13
C SER A 49 -5.91 0.75 2.81
N GLN A 50 -6.57 1.27 3.84
CA GLN A 50 -7.76 2.09 3.68
C GLN A 50 -7.49 3.33 2.81
N ARG A 51 -6.39 4.06 3.04
CA ARG A 51 -6.03 5.23 2.23
C ARG A 51 -5.78 4.88 0.76
N VAL A 52 -5.12 3.75 0.49
CA VAL A 52 -4.93 3.27 -0.90
C VAL A 52 -6.28 2.97 -1.57
N ILE A 53 -7.23 2.35 -0.85
CA ILE A 53 -8.58 2.10 -1.37
C ILE A 53 -9.32 3.42 -1.63
N GLU A 54 -9.25 4.39 -0.71
CA GLU A 54 -9.85 5.70 -0.90
C GLU A 54 -9.26 6.43 -2.12
N ASN A 55 -7.93 6.39 -2.30
CA ASN A 55 -7.26 6.95 -3.47
C ASN A 55 -7.66 6.23 -4.77
N MET A 56 -7.84 4.91 -4.72
CA MET A 56 -8.34 4.11 -5.86
C MET A 56 -9.75 4.56 -6.27
N ILE A 57 -10.68 4.68 -5.32
CA ILE A 57 -12.07 5.11 -5.57
C ILE A 57 -12.10 6.55 -6.08
N ALA A 58 -11.24 7.42 -5.55
CA ALA A 58 -11.12 8.81 -5.99
C ALA A 58 -10.47 8.98 -7.37
N GLY A 59 -10.00 7.90 -8.01
CA GLY A 59 -9.31 7.96 -9.30
C GLY A 59 -7.91 8.58 -9.22
N LYS A 60 -7.29 8.59 -8.04
CA LYS A 60 -5.92 9.09 -7.83
C LYS A 60 -4.91 7.98 -8.11
N PHE A 61 -4.64 7.73 -9.39
CA PHE A 61 -3.67 6.75 -9.84
C PHE A 61 -2.67 7.36 -10.83
N THR A 62 -1.50 6.76 -10.92
CA THR A 62 -0.46 7.09 -11.89
C THR A 62 -0.31 5.92 -12.87
N VAL A 63 -0.24 6.21 -14.16
CA VAL A 63 0.07 5.20 -15.18
C VAL A 63 1.58 4.94 -15.15
N VAL A 64 1.98 3.68 -14.93
CA VAL A 64 3.40 3.27 -14.85
C VAL A 64 3.88 2.75 -16.20
N ASP A 65 3.03 1.98 -16.87
CA ASP A 65 3.22 1.49 -18.23
C ASP A 65 1.86 1.35 -18.94
N ASP A 66 1.86 0.90 -20.19
CA ASP A 66 0.66 0.82 -21.04
C ASP A 66 -0.53 0.11 -20.37
N ASN A 67 -0.27 -0.84 -19.46
CA ASN A 67 -1.29 -1.72 -18.88
C ASN A 67 -1.28 -1.73 -17.35
N THR A 68 -0.53 -0.84 -16.70
CA THR A 68 -0.37 -0.86 -15.24
C THR A 68 -0.66 0.50 -14.64
N VAL A 69 -1.62 0.53 -13.71
CA VAL A 69 -1.90 1.70 -12.88
C VAL A 69 -1.40 1.46 -11.46
N ARG A 70 -0.73 2.46 -10.91
CA ARG A 70 -0.22 2.48 -9.54
C ARG A 70 -1.04 3.45 -8.69
N ILE A 71 -1.40 3.01 -7.50
CA ILE A 71 -2.08 3.83 -6.50
C ILE A 71 -1.19 3.86 -5.26
N ASN A 72 -0.81 5.05 -4.83
CA ASN A 72 0.08 5.26 -3.68
C ASN A 72 -0.73 5.79 -2.48
N ASP A 73 -0.27 5.46 -1.27
CA ASP A 73 -0.56 6.27 -0.09
C ASP A 73 0.46 7.41 0.05
N ASP A 74 0.24 8.29 1.03
CA ASP A 74 1.12 9.45 1.29
C ASP A 74 2.50 9.05 1.87
N ASN A 75 2.75 7.76 2.11
CA ASN A 75 3.93 7.22 2.79
C ASN A 75 4.62 6.09 1.99
N ASP A 76 4.50 6.12 0.66
CA ASP A 76 5.13 5.20 -0.31
C ASP A 76 4.67 3.73 -0.31
N MET A 77 3.55 3.38 0.34
CA MET A 77 2.88 2.10 0.08
C MET A 77 2.09 2.21 -1.20
N CYS A 78 2.28 1.24 -2.09
CA CYS A 78 1.64 1.25 -3.39
C CYS A 78 0.97 -0.09 -3.71
N VAL A 79 -0.08 -0.01 -4.51
CA VAL A 79 -0.71 -1.15 -5.16
C VAL A 79 -0.65 -0.93 -6.67
N ASP A 80 -0.08 -1.90 -7.36
CA ASP A 80 -0.05 -1.96 -8.81
C ASP A 80 -1.17 -2.85 -9.31
N ILE A 81 -2.04 -2.29 -10.13
CA ILE A 81 -3.10 -3.03 -10.81
C ILE A 81 -2.72 -3.10 -12.28
N LYS A 82 -2.38 -4.32 -12.71
CA LYS A 82 -2.20 -4.63 -14.12
C LYS A 82 -3.55 -4.99 -14.73
N VAL A 83 -3.97 -4.21 -15.72
CA VAL A 83 -5.19 -4.44 -16.50
C VAL A 83 -4.77 -5.07 -17.82
N THR A 84 -5.07 -6.35 -17.98
CA THR A 84 -4.92 -7.05 -19.26
C THR A 84 -6.01 -6.64 -20.24
N ASP A 85 -5.78 -6.82 -21.53
CA ASP A 85 -6.77 -6.56 -22.59
C ASP A 85 -8.10 -7.28 -22.31
N THR A 86 -8.04 -8.52 -21.81
CA THR A 86 -9.21 -9.30 -21.43
C THR A 86 -10.00 -8.66 -20.27
N GLN A 87 -9.31 -8.11 -19.27
CA GLN A 87 -9.96 -7.41 -18.16
C GLN A 87 -10.59 -6.10 -18.62
N TRP A 88 -9.90 -5.38 -19.51
CA TRP A 88 -10.44 -4.18 -20.13
C TRP A 88 -11.69 -4.46 -20.96
N ASP A 89 -11.67 -5.50 -21.79
CA ASP A 89 -12.82 -5.91 -22.61
C ASP A 89 -14.03 -6.31 -21.75
N ASN A 90 -13.79 -7.04 -20.65
CA ASN A 90 -14.84 -7.41 -19.71
C ASN A 90 -15.42 -6.19 -18.98
N LEU A 91 -14.56 -5.26 -18.56
CA LEU A 91 -14.99 -3.99 -17.95
C LEU A 91 -15.81 -3.16 -18.94
N ARG A 92 -15.34 -3.00 -20.17
CA ARG A 92 -16.04 -2.31 -21.25
C ARG A 92 -17.39 -2.95 -21.54
N ARG A 93 -17.47 -4.28 -21.65
CA ARG A 93 -18.72 -5.01 -21.87
C ARG A 93 -19.72 -4.79 -20.73
N SER A 94 -19.24 -4.79 -19.49
CA SER A 94 -20.06 -4.52 -18.31
C SER A 94 -20.58 -3.09 -18.30
N LEU A 95 -19.72 -2.12 -18.62
CA LEU A 95 -20.09 -0.70 -18.75
C LEU A 95 -21.11 -0.47 -19.87
N LEU A 96 -20.98 -1.13 -21.02
CA LEU A 96 -21.94 -1.03 -22.13
C LEU A 96 -23.35 -1.53 -21.76
N THR A 97 -23.46 -2.41 -20.76
CA THR A 97 -24.78 -2.85 -20.24
C THR A 97 -25.51 -1.72 -19.52
N VAL A 98 -24.77 -0.81 -18.86
CA VAL A 98 -25.33 0.29 -18.07
C VAL A 98 -25.34 1.61 -18.85
N MET A 99 -24.35 1.79 -19.73
CA MET A 99 -24.16 2.97 -20.57
C MET A 99 -23.88 2.50 -22.01
N PRO A 100 -24.93 2.16 -22.78
CA PRO A 100 -24.80 1.56 -24.11
C PRO A 100 -24.17 2.49 -25.15
N ALA A 101 -24.19 3.81 -24.92
CA ALA A 101 -23.44 4.76 -25.73
C ALA A 101 -22.03 4.93 -25.15
N CYS A 102 -21.05 4.24 -25.73
CA CYS A 102 -19.64 4.44 -25.37
C CYS A 102 -19.21 5.87 -25.76
N PRO A 103 -18.44 6.60 -24.93
CA PRO A 103 -17.93 7.92 -25.28
C PRO A 103 -17.16 7.94 -26.60
N LYS A 104 -16.40 6.86 -26.90
CA LYS A 104 -15.73 6.68 -28.20
C LYS A 104 -16.71 6.55 -29.37
N ASP A 105 -17.85 5.89 -29.18
CA ASP A 105 -18.85 5.73 -30.24
C ASP A 105 -19.55 7.07 -30.53
N LEU A 106 -19.79 7.87 -29.49
CA LEU A 106 -20.28 9.25 -29.61
C LEU A 106 -19.24 10.17 -30.28
N GLU A 107 -17.96 10.03 -29.93
CA GLU A 107 -16.87 10.76 -30.55
C GLU A 107 -16.72 10.40 -32.03
N ILE A 108 -16.76 9.10 -32.38
CA ILE A 108 -16.76 8.63 -33.78
C ILE A 108 -17.98 9.16 -34.54
N ALA A 109 -19.17 9.16 -33.92
CA ALA A 109 -20.36 9.71 -34.54
C ALA A 109 -20.22 11.21 -34.81
N SER A 110 -19.71 11.97 -33.83
CA SER A 110 -19.46 13.42 -33.99
C SER A 110 -18.41 13.70 -35.07
N LEU A 111 -17.30 12.96 -35.08
CA LEU A 111 -16.25 13.11 -36.10
C LEU A 111 -16.77 12.78 -37.51
N LYS A 112 -17.60 11.74 -37.66
CA LYS A 112 -18.25 11.41 -38.93
C LYS A 112 -19.20 12.52 -39.41
N GLU A 113 -19.90 13.15 -38.48
CA GLU A 113 -20.81 14.25 -38.78
C GLU A 113 -20.05 15.51 -39.21
N GLN A 114 -18.94 15.81 -38.54
CA GLN A 114 -18.02 16.89 -38.92
C GLN A 114 -17.38 16.67 -40.29
N LEU A 115 -16.97 15.43 -40.61
CA LEU A 115 -16.46 15.07 -41.94
C LEU A 115 -17.50 15.29 -43.02
N LYS A 116 -18.74 14.82 -42.81
CA LYS A 116 -19.84 15.06 -43.75
C LYS A 116 -20.14 16.54 -43.94
N PHE A 117 -20.09 17.33 -42.86
CA PHE A 117 -20.28 18.77 -42.95
C PHE A 117 -19.15 19.42 -43.76
N ALA A 118 -17.90 19.05 -43.52
CA ALA A 118 -16.76 19.56 -44.26
C ALA A 118 -16.82 19.19 -45.76
N GLU A 119 -17.18 17.94 -46.08
CA GLU A 119 -17.36 17.47 -47.46
C GLU A 119 -18.49 18.21 -48.19
N ASN A 120 -19.62 18.46 -47.52
CA ASN A 120 -20.76 19.15 -48.10
C ASN A 120 -20.57 20.67 -48.25
N ASN A 121 -19.61 21.27 -47.53
CA ASN A 121 -19.28 22.70 -47.61
C ASN A 121 -17.94 22.95 -48.31
N ALA A 122 -17.32 21.93 -48.92
CA ALA A 122 -16.07 22.04 -49.68
C ALA A 122 -16.27 22.46 -51.15
N PHE A 123 -17.50 22.82 -51.57
CA PHE A 123 -17.82 23.39 -52.87
C PHE A 123 -18.87 24.49 -52.75
#